data_AF-A0A8I1NTG9-F1
#
_entry.id   AF-A0A8I1NTG9-F1
#
_cell.length_a   1.000
_cell.length_b   1.000
_cell.length_c   1.000
_cell.angle_alpha   90.00
_cell.angle_beta   90.00
_cell.angle_gamma   90.00
#
_symmetry.space_group_name_H-M   'P 1'
#
loop_
_entity.id
_entity.type
_entity.pdbx_description
1 polymer ?
#
loop_
_entity_poly.entity_id
_entity_poly.type
_entity_poly.pdbx_seq_one_letter_code
_entity_poly.pdbx_strand_id
1 'polypeptide(L)'
;MERQTLTNGEAMPKISNALAGITFAGSIAPVIASAHPADALSFVRRRHESGHIDWWAVEDGSNFRADFAMGESMGREYLDFIGRHPTYGHCLLLGHVVAGMAHTIDERGRLGASATGFLRVVNEHAMASATILSMPELSNVTAALGMGV
;
A
#
# COMPACT_ATOMS: atom_id res chain seq x y z
N MET A 1 28.20 -55.63 27.56
CA MET A 1 28.12 -55.63 26.09
C MET A 1 26.76 -55.02 25.75
N GLU A 2 26.60 -53.71 25.51
CA GLU A 2 27.23 -52.87 24.47
C GLU A 2 27.24 -53.62 23.12
N ARG A 3 26.65 -53.11 22.02
CA ARG A 3 26.53 -51.71 21.56
C ARG A 3 25.21 -51.46 20.81
N GLN A 4 24.62 -50.27 21.01
CA GLN A 4 23.84 -49.57 19.99
C GLN A 4 24.73 -48.50 19.37
N THR A 5 24.77 -48.45 18.04
CA THR A 5 25.40 -47.41 17.20
C THR A 5 24.58 -47.35 15.90
N LEU A 6 24.29 -46.24 15.21
CA LEU A 6 24.45 -44.79 15.38
C LEU A 6 23.53 -44.14 14.28
N THR A 7 22.86 -43.04 14.64
CA THR A 7 22.57 -41.80 13.87
C THR A 7 22.33 -41.80 12.35
N ASN A 8 21.24 -41.13 11.94
CA ASN A 8 21.34 -39.88 11.17
C ASN A 8 20.03 -39.07 11.33
N GLY A 9 20.14 -37.94 12.04
CA GLY A 9 19.11 -36.94 12.14
C GLY A 9 19.34 -35.85 11.11
N GLU A 10 18.28 -35.42 10.45
CA GLU A 10 18.16 -34.06 9.95
C GLU A 10 16.96 -33.41 10.65
N ALA A 11 17.28 -32.57 11.62
CA ALA A 11 16.32 -31.75 12.32
C ALA A 11 15.90 -30.60 11.41
N MET A 12 14.58 -30.45 11.23
CA MET A 12 13.94 -29.31 10.59
C MET A 12 14.45 -28.00 11.22
N PRO A 13 14.97 -27.03 10.45
CA PRO A 13 15.48 -25.80 11.02
C PRO A 13 14.32 -25.00 11.62
N LYS A 14 14.28 -24.95 12.96
CA LYS A 14 13.47 -23.98 13.71
C LYS A 14 14.05 -22.61 13.39
N ILE A 15 13.27 -21.75 12.74
CA ILE A 15 13.60 -20.34 12.60
C ILE A 15 13.57 -19.73 14.01
N SER A 16 14.75 -19.58 14.60
CA SER A 16 14.95 -18.94 15.88
C SER A 16 14.62 -17.45 15.76
N ASN A 17 13.71 -16.97 16.62
CA ASN A 17 13.46 -15.55 16.84
C ASN A 17 14.74 -14.87 17.37
N ALA A 18 15.57 -14.36 16.47
CA ALA A 18 16.62 -13.41 16.79
C ALA A 18 16.05 -11.98 16.66
N LEU A 19 15.16 -11.61 17.59
CA LEU A 19 14.80 -10.22 17.86
C LEU A 19 15.92 -9.61 18.71
N ALA A 20 17.08 -9.37 18.09
CA ALA A 20 18.19 -8.65 18.69
C ALA A 20 18.23 -7.23 18.11
N GLY A 21 17.70 -6.28 18.89
CA GLY A 21 18.17 -4.89 18.90
C GLY A 21 17.80 -4.01 17.71
N ILE A 22 16.55 -3.51 17.68
CA ILE A 22 16.28 -2.17 17.14
C ILE A 22 15.46 -1.41 18.18
N THR A 23 16.14 -0.62 19.00
CA THR A 23 15.50 0.29 19.96
C THR A 23 15.02 1.52 19.20
N PHE A 24 13.71 1.61 18.95
CA PHE A 24 13.09 2.86 18.47
C PHE A 24 12.90 3.80 19.65
N ALA A 25 13.62 4.93 19.66
CA ALA A 25 13.42 6.03 20.61
C ALA A 25 12.22 6.90 20.20
N GLY A 26 11.06 6.27 20.01
CA GLY A 26 9.78 6.95 19.77
C GLY A 26 8.77 6.45 20.78
N SER A 27 8.30 7.33 21.66
CA SER A 27 7.17 7.04 22.55
C SER A 27 5.95 6.75 21.67
N ILE A 28 5.51 5.48 21.60
CA ILE A 28 4.19 5.13 21.06
C ILE A 28 3.20 5.46 22.17
N ALA A 29 2.94 6.75 22.39
CA ALA A 29 1.74 7.13 23.11
C ALA A 29 0.56 6.58 22.31
N PRO A 30 -0.37 5.82 22.93
CA PRO A 30 -1.58 5.43 22.24
C PRO A 30 -2.33 6.72 21.91
N VAL A 31 -2.29 7.11 20.64
CA VAL A 31 -3.24 8.09 20.13
C VAL A 31 -4.59 7.40 20.24
N ILE A 32 -5.36 7.74 21.28
CA ILE A 32 -6.76 7.37 21.36
C ILE A 32 -7.49 8.23 20.32
N ALA A 33 -7.29 7.89 19.04
CA ALA A 33 -8.19 8.30 17.99
C ALA A 33 -9.43 7.41 18.17
N SER A 34 -10.57 8.02 18.50
CA SER A 34 -11.86 7.32 18.51
C SER A 34 -12.30 6.86 17.11
N ALA A 35 -11.52 7.16 16.07
CA ALA A 35 -11.70 6.71 14.69
C ALA A 35 -10.72 5.57 14.39
N HIS A 36 -11.24 4.44 13.92
CA HIS A 36 -10.38 3.34 13.46
C HIS A 36 -9.66 3.80 12.19
N PRO A 37 -8.38 3.44 11.94
CA PRO A 37 -7.67 3.84 10.71
C PRO A 37 -8.39 3.45 9.41
N ALA A 38 -9.27 2.45 9.47
CA ALA A 38 -10.13 2.02 8.36
C ALA A 38 -11.27 2.99 8.05
N ASP A 39 -11.59 3.92 8.95
CA ASP A 39 -12.63 4.94 8.76
C ASP A 39 -12.06 6.20 8.08
N ALA A 40 -10.77 6.20 7.72
CA ALA A 40 -10.06 7.36 7.16
C ALA A 40 -10.25 7.55 5.65
N LEU A 41 -10.71 6.52 4.95
CA LEU A 41 -10.89 6.52 3.49
C LEU A 41 -12.34 6.18 3.16
N SER A 42 -12.98 6.96 2.27
CA SER A 42 -14.41 6.87 1.98
C SER A 42 -14.86 5.53 1.38
N PHE A 43 -13.92 4.77 0.84
CA PHE A 43 -14.12 3.49 0.15
C PHE A 43 -13.71 2.27 0.98
N VAL A 44 -13.31 2.49 2.24
CA VAL A 44 -12.97 1.43 3.18
C VAL A 44 -14.07 1.32 4.22
N ARG A 45 -14.47 0.09 4.55
CA ARG A 45 -15.53 -0.16 5.53
C ARG A 45 -15.16 -1.29 6.48
N ARG A 46 -15.46 -1.11 7.76
CA ARG A 46 -15.35 -2.19 8.75
C ARG A 46 -16.55 -3.11 8.68
N ARG A 47 -16.32 -4.43 8.69
CA ARG A 47 -17.37 -5.41 8.98
C ARG A 47 -17.39 -5.67 10.48
N HIS A 48 -18.35 -5.06 11.16
CA HIS A 48 -18.49 -5.15 12.63
C HIS A 48 -18.64 -6.58 13.13
N GLU A 49 -19.21 -7.47 12.32
CA GLU A 49 -19.52 -8.86 12.69
C GLU A 49 -18.29 -9.77 12.72
N SER A 50 -17.28 -9.49 11.92
CA SER A 50 -16.13 -10.39 11.71
C SER A 50 -14.78 -9.77 12.04
N GLY A 51 -14.73 -8.46 12.31
CA GLY A 51 -13.47 -7.74 12.50
C GLY A 51 -12.65 -7.57 11.21
N HIS A 52 -13.17 -8.01 10.06
CA HIS A 52 -12.54 -7.83 8.77
C HIS A 52 -12.75 -6.40 8.23
N ILE A 53 -11.78 -5.94 7.46
CA ILE A 53 -11.85 -4.67 6.73
C ILE A 53 -12.18 -4.99 5.28
N ASP A 54 -13.23 -4.38 4.78
CA ASP A 54 -13.55 -4.30 3.37
C ASP A 54 -12.77 -3.13 2.77
N TRP A 55 -11.64 -3.45 2.14
CA TRP A 55 -10.72 -2.46 1.59
C TRP A 55 -11.20 -1.81 0.29
N TRP A 56 -12.30 -2.33 -0.29
CA TRP A 56 -12.95 -1.77 -1.46
C TRP A 56 -14.47 -1.95 -1.36
N ALA A 57 -15.09 -1.17 -0.48
CA ALA A 57 -16.52 -1.18 -0.21
C ALA A 57 -17.32 -0.30 -1.19
N VAL A 58 -17.01 -0.38 -2.48
CA VAL A 58 -17.59 0.49 -3.53
C VAL A 58 -18.38 -0.35 -4.51
N GLU A 59 -19.60 0.09 -4.79
CA GLU A 59 -20.44 -0.47 -5.83
C GLU A 59 -20.67 0.56 -6.93
N ASP A 60 -20.25 0.21 -8.16
CA ASP A 60 -20.63 1.01 -9.34
C ASP A 60 -22.14 1.03 -9.52
N GLY A 61 -22.65 2.18 -9.97
CA GLY A 61 -24.00 2.32 -10.48
C GLY A 61 -24.12 1.86 -11.95
N SER A 62 -25.06 2.49 -12.65
CA SER A 62 -25.31 2.22 -14.08
C SER A 62 -24.62 3.23 -15.01
N ASN A 63 -23.93 4.24 -14.47
CA ASN A 63 -23.32 5.31 -15.25
C ASN A 63 -21.81 5.29 -15.13
N PHE A 64 -21.17 4.66 -16.13
CA PHE A 64 -19.72 4.53 -16.21
C PHE A 64 -18.98 5.85 -15.97
N ARG A 65 -19.43 6.97 -16.57
CA ARG A 65 -18.72 8.25 -16.45
C ARG A 65 -18.79 8.81 -15.03
N ALA A 66 -19.95 8.68 -14.38
CA ALA A 66 -20.13 9.12 -13.01
C ALA A 66 -19.32 8.24 -12.04
N ASP A 67 -19.40 6.92 -12.22
CA ASP A 67 -18.66 5.95 -11.40
C ASP A 67 -17.14 6.13 -11.57
N PHE A 68 -16.67 6.35 -12.79
CA PHE A 68 -15.26 6.65 -13.09
C PHE A 68 -14.78 7.93 -12.38
N ALA A 69 -15.55 9.02 -12.47
CA ALA A 69 -15.20 10.28 -11.81
C ALA A 69 -15.22 10.15 -10.26
N MET A 70 -16.15 9.36 -9.72
CA MET A 70 -16.15 9.00 -8.30
C MET A 70 -14.85 8.25 -7.95
N GLY A 71 -14.46 7.29 -8.79
CA GLY A 71 -13.17 6.60 -8.72
C GLY A 71 -11.97 7.55 -8.65
N GLU A 72 -11.93 8.54 -9.54
CA GLU A 72 -10.87 9.55 -9.56
C GLU A 72 -10.83 10.37 -8.27
N SER A 73 -11.99 10.72 -7.70
CA SER A 73 -12.07 11.42 -6.41
C SER A 73 -11.47 10.58 -5.28
N MET A 74 -11.81 9.29 -5.21
CA MET A 74 -11.26 8.36 -4.21
C MET A 74 -9.76 8.15 -4.40
N GLY A 75 -9.26 8.13 -5.64
CA GLY A 75 -7.83 8.07 -5.92
C GLY A 75 -7.07 9.29 -5.39
N ARG A 76 -7.65 10.48 -5.52
CA ARG A 76 -7.07 11.72 -4.96
C ARG A 76 -7.07 11.71 -3.43
N GLU A 77 -8.17 11.27 -2.82
CA GLU A 77 -8.27 11.07 -1.37
C GLU A 77 -7.20 10.12 -0.85
N TYR A 78 -6.98 8.99 -1.54
CA TYR A 78 -5.94 8.04 -1.20
C TYR A 78 -4.53 8.66 -1.25
N LEU A 79 -4.17 9.33 -2.34
CA LEU A 79 -2.86 9.97 -2.50
C LEU A 79 -2.61 11.04 -1.43
N ASP A 80 -3.63 11.83 -1.14
CA ASP A 80 -3.62 12.87 -0.11
C ASP A 80 -3.46 12.28 1.30
N PHE A 81 -4.14 11.17 1.60
CA PHE A 81 -3.99 10.45 2.86
C PHE A 81 -2.57 9.89 3.05
N ILE A 82 -2.02 9.15 2.09
CA ILE A 82 -0.67 8.58 2.21
C ILE A 82 0.42 9.67 2.22
N GLY A 83 0.19 10.79 1.54
CA GLY A 83 1.10 11.94 1.54
C GLY A 83 1.18 12.62 2.90
N ARG A 84 0.06 12.73 3.63
CA ARG A 84 0.05 13.25 5.01
C ARG A 84 0.58 12.27 6.05
N HIS A 85 0.48 10.98 5.77
CA HIS A 85 0.80 9.92 6.72
C HIS A 85 1.75 8.86 6.12
N PRO A 86 3.02 9.21 5.80
CA PRO A 86 3.96 8.30 5.13
C PRO A 86 4.55 7.26 6.11
N THR A 87 3.72 6.32 6.56
CA THR A 87 4.13 5.23 7.47
C THR A 87 4.45 3.95 6.68
N TYR A 88 5.29 3.07 7.25
CA TYR A 88 5.60 1.77 6.64
C TYR A 88 4.34 0.93 6.39
N GLY A 89 3.35 1.00 7.29
CA GLY A 89 2.07 0.33 7.09
C GLY A 89 1.29 0.88 5.90
N HIS A 90 1.30 2.20 5.70
CA HIS A 90 0.60 2.83 4.58
C HIS A 90 1.28 2.57 3.22
N CYS A 91 2.57 2.21 3.19
CA CYS A 91 3.24 1.74 1.96
C CYS A 91 2.59 0.46 1.39
N LEU A 92 1.96 -0.37 2.24
CA LEU A 92 1.29 -1.60 1.83
C LEU A 92 -0.20 -1.40 1.51
N LEU A 93 -0.75 -0.22 1.78
CA LEU A 93 -2.19 0.05 1.71
C LEU A 93 -2.76 -0.15 0.30
N LEU A 94 -2.03 0.25 -0.75
CA LEU A 94 -2.46 0.04 -2.14
C LEU A 94 -2.68 -1.44 -2.44
N GLY A 95 -1.82 -2.32 -1.91
CA GLY A 95 -1.95 -3.76 -2.10
C GLY A 95 -3.24 -4.32 -1.49
N HIS A 96 -3.63 -3.84 -0.31
CA HIS A 96 -4.89 -4.22 0.32
C HIS A 96 -6.11 -3.72 -0.47
N VAL A 97 -6.08 -2.48 -0.95
CA VAL A 97 -7.14 -1.89 -1.77
C VAL A 97 -7.32 -2.66 -3.08
N VAL A 98 -6.24 -2.95 -3.80
CA VAL A 98 -6.27 -3.71 -5.06
C VAL A 98 -6.74 -5.14 -4.84
N ALA A 99 -6.35 -5.79 -3.73
CA ALA A 99 -6.88 -7.10 -3.38
C ALA A 99 -8.41 -7.06 -3.13
N GLY A 100 -8.90 -6.00 -2.47
CA GLY A 100 -10.33 -5.74 -2.34
C GLY A 100 -11.03 -5.60 -3.70
N MET A 101 -10.46 -4.83 -4.62
CA MET A 101 -10.98 -4.72 -5.99
C MET A 101 -10.99 -6.07 -6.71
N ALA A 102 -9.95 -6.89 -6.57
CA ALA A 102 -9.85 -8.19 -7.22
C ALA A 102 -11.00 -9.13 -6.81
N HIS A 103 -11.39 -9.13 -5.53
CA HIS A 103 -12.57 -9.86 -5.08
C HIS A 103 -13.86 -9.41 -5.79
N THR A 104 -14.01 -8.11 -6.06
CA THR A 104 -15.16 -7.63 -6.84
C THR A 104 -15.10 -8.02 -8.32
N ILE A 105 -13.89 -8.21 -8.88
CA ILE A 105 -13.70 -8.71 -10.25
C ILE A 105 -14.13 -10.16 -10.34
N ASP A 106 -13.76 -11.00 -9.37
CA ASP A 106 -14.15 -12.41 -9.34
C ASP A 106 -15.68 -12.56 -9.34
N GLU A 107 -16.39 -11.65 -8.67
CA GLU A 107 -17.86 -11.63 -8.62
C GLU A 107 -18.51 -11.07 -9.90
N ARG A 108 -17.91 -10.05 -10.53
CA ARG A 108 -18.51 -9.31 -11.67
C ARG A 108 -17.95 -9.70 -13.04
N GLY A 109 -16.86 -10.46 -13.09
CA GLY A 109 -16.09 -10.79 -14.29
C GLY A 109 -15.33 -9.63 -14.94
N ARG A 110 -15.31 -8.44 -14.32
CA ARG A 110 -14.60 -7.24 -14.82
C ARG A 110 -14.29 -6.25 -13.73
N LEU A 111 -13.28 -5.41 -13.97
CA LEU A 111 -12.99 -4.25 -13.13
C LEU A 111 -14.09 -3.20 -13.25
N GLY A 112 -14.53 -2.68 -12.10
CA GLY A 112 -15.50 -1.60 -12.04
C GLY A 112 -14.99 -0.27 -12.60
N ALA A 113 -15.92 0.59 -13.02
CA ALA A 113 -15.64 1.93 -13.52
C ALA A 113 -14.97 2.80 -12.43
N SER A 114 -15.46 2.74 -11.20
CA SER A 114 -14.85 3.43 -10.04
C SER A 114 -13.44 2.92 -9.74
N ALA A 115 -13.23 1.61 -9.75
CA ALA A 115 -11.90 1.02 -9.54
C ALA A 115 -10.93 1.43 -10.66
N THR A 116 -11.41 1.51 -11.90
CA THR A 116 -10.62 2.01 -13.05
C THR A 116 -10.23 3.48 -12.86
N GLY A 117 -11.17 4.34 -12.46
CA GLY A 117 -10.90 5.76 -12.20
C GLY A 117 -9.90 5.97 -11.06
N PHE A 118 -10.00 5.19 -9.99
CA PHE A 118 -9.06 5.20 -8.88
C PHE A 118 -7.64 4.84 -9.35
N LEU A 119 -7.49 3.71 -10.04
CA LEU A 119 -6.18 3.22 -10.49
C LEU A 119 -5.53 4.15 -11.52
N ARG A 120 -6.33 4.85 -12.34
CA ARG A 120 -5.81 5.89 -13.23
C ARG A 120 -5.08 6.97 -12.44
N VAL A 121 -5.71 7.55 -11.41
CA VAL A 121 -5.12 8.65 -10.64
C VAL A 121 -3.84 8.21 -9.93
N VAL A 122 -3.85 7.01 -9.34
CA VAL A 122 -2.67 6.43 -8.71
C VAL A 122 -1.54 6.23 -9.73
N ASN A 123 -1.85 5.69 -10.91
CA ASN A 123 -0.87 5.48 -11.97
C ASN A 123 -0.33 6.80 -12.53
N GLU A 124 -1.17 7.83 -12.72
CA GLU A 124 -0.71 9.17 -13.12
C GLU A 124 0.31 9.74 -12.13
N HIS A 125 0.09 9.55 -10.83
CA HIS A 125 1.05 9.99 -9.81
C HIS A 125 2.35 9.17 -9.81
N ALA A 126 2.25 7.86 -10.03
CA ALA A 126 3.43 7.00 -10.19
C ALA A 126 4.25 7.39 -11.44
N MET A 127 3.59 7.66 -12.57
CA MET A 127 4.24 8.13 -13.79
C MET A 127 4.92 9.49 -13.59
N ALA A 128 4.27 10.45 -12.91
CA ALA A 128 4.86 11.73 -12.60
C ALA A 128 6.14 11.58 -11.76
N SER A 129 6.06 10.75 -10.70
CA SER A 129 7.22 10.46 -9.84
C SER A 129 8.35 9.78 -10.62
N ALA A 130 8.03 8.77 -11.43
CA ALA A 130 9.01 8.08 -12.27
C ALA A 130 9.66 9.02 -13.29
N THR A 131 8.90 9.96 -13.86
CA THR A 131 9.41 10.97 -14.79
C THR A 131 10.45 11.85 -14.12
N ILE A 132 10.16 12.36 -12.93
CA ILE A 132 11.09 13.18 -12.13
C ILE A 132 12.36 12.39 -11.82
N LEU A 133 12.22 11.14 -11.37
CA LEU A 133 13.36 10.28 -11.04
C LEU A 133 14.21 9.87 -12.24
N SER A 134 13.62 9.87 -13.44
CA SER A 134 14.30 9.54 -14.70
C SER A 134 14.89 10.76 -15.40
N MET A 135 14.70 11.97 -14.86
CA MET A 135 15.35 13.16 -15.42
C MET A 135 16.86 13.02 -15.25
N PRO A 136 17.65 13.12 -16.34
CA PRO A 136 19.10 13.14 -16.22
C PRO A 136 19.50 14.32 -15.34
N GLU A 137 20.33 14.05 -14.33
CA GLU A 137 20.88 15.03 -13.39
C GLU A 137 21.20 16.35 -14.10
N LEU A 138 20.67 17.46 -13.58
CA LEU A 138 21.09 18.82 -13.96
C LEU A 138 22.58 19.09 -13.68
N SER A 139 23.34 18.09 -13.21
CA SER A 139 24.78 18.08 -12.98
C SER A 139 25.63 18.55 -14.17
N ASN A 140 25.11 18.57 -15.40
CA ASN A 140 25.85 19.09 -16.55
C ASN A 140 25.74 20.61 -16.74
N VAL A 141 24.81 21.30 -16.05
CA VAL A 141 24.67 22.76 -16.19
C VAL A 141 25.70 23.51 -15.31
N THR A 142 26.05 22.96 -14.14
CA THR A 142 27.07 23.56 -13.27
C THR A 142 28.50 23.34 -13.79
N ALA A 143 28.77 22.21 -14.45
CA ALA A 143 30.07 21.94 -15.07
C ALA A 143 30.34 22.85 -16.29
N ALA A 144 29.30 23.25 -17.03
CA ALA A 144 29.44 24.17 -18.16
C ALA A 144 29.57 25.65 -17.74
N LEU A 145 29.01 26.04 -16.59
CA LEU A 145 29.09 27.41 -16.06
C LEU A 145 30.31 27.65 -15.15
N GLY A 146 30.99 26.60 -14.69
CA GLY A 146 32.21 26.69 -13.86
C GLY A 146 33.52 26.72 -14.65
N MET A 147 33.49 26.53 -15.98
CA MET A 147 34.68 26.52 -16.85
C MET A 147 34.82 27.79 -17.71
N GLY A 148 34.12 28.85 -17.35
CA GLY A 148 34.13 30.10 -18.12
C GLY A 148 34.06 31.35 -17.26
N VAL A 149 35.05 31.57 -16.38
CA VAL A 149 35.67 32.88 -16.08
C VAL A 149 37.11 32.66 -15.63
#